data_AF-A0A9D2KN96-F1
#
_entry.id   AF-A0A9D2KN96-F1
#
_cell.length_a   1.000
_cell.length_b   1.000
_cell.length_c   1.000
_cell.angle_alpha   90.00
_cell.angle_beta   90.00
_cell.angle_gamma   90.00
#
_symmetry.space_group_name_H-M   'P 1'
#
loop_
_entity.id
_entity.type
_entity.pdbx_description
1 polymer ?
#
loop_
_entity_poly.entity_id
_entity_poly.type
_entity_poly.pdbx_seq_one_letter_code
_entity_poly.pdbx_strand_id
1 'polypeptide(L)'
;MGFSLDIQISAAAVFAQGLLSFFSPCVLPLIPLYIGYLSGGTARRGEDGRMYYKRSRVMVNTLFFVLGISFTFFLLGMGISALGSFFQDNQRIFAAAGGILIILFGVYQLGVFGNLTFLSREKRVPLKLNVLAMSSLTALLLGFTFSFAWTPCVGPALASVLIMAASAETKTAGFLLIGVYTLGFVLPFLAVGLFTTSLLELFKKYGNIVKYTVKAGAVLMILMGLLMVTGKMNDVTGYLAGLSQTEAVQEAEEAPDPEDGEAVLPDEETEEDQAEAQETETESAAEETGEAGQETSQEEPEPIPAADFALEDQYGNVHTLEDYKGKTIFLNFWATWCPPCRAEMPDIQKLYESYDTEGDDALVVLGVAAPGFSQEGSEEEIKAFLEDNGYTYPVLMDTEAELFYFYGIMSYPTTFMIDRDGNIFGYVTGQLNYEIMEDIVKQTMEGKR
;
A
#
# COMPACT_ATOMS: atom_id res chain seq x y z
N MET A 1 -21.97 38.98 20.61
CA MET A 1 -20.69 38.71 19.92
C MET A 1 -19.74 38.08 20.93
N GLY A 2 -20.00 36.83 21.30
CA GLY A 2 -19.15 36.05 22.20
C GLY A 2 -18.99 34.68 21.57
N PHE A 3 -18.12 34.56 20.57
CA PHE A 3 -17.60 33.26 20.17
C PHE A 3 -16.57 32.93 21.25
N SER A 4 -17.00 32.06 22.15
CA SER A 4 -16.40 31.66 23.41
C SER A 4 -14.97 31.14 23.24
N LEU A 5 -14.10 31.52 24.19
CA LEU A 5 -12.77 30.96 24.39
C LEU A 5 -12.80 29.42 24.48
N ASP A 6 -13.89 28.84 24.99
CA ASP A 6 -14.12 27.38 25.00
C ASP A 6 -14.05 26.74 23.61
N ILE A 7 -14.59 27.38 22.56
CA ILE A 7 -14.57 26.82 21.21
C ILE A 7 -13.14 26.85 20.64
N GLN A 8 -12.35 27.88 20.97
CA GLN A 8 -10.96 27.97 20.52
C GLN A 8 -10.07 26.94 21.20
N ILE A 9 -10.24 26.73 22.51
CA ILE A 9 -9.52 25.70 23.28
C ILE A 9 -9.92 24.31 22.79
N SER A 10 -11.22 24.07 22.56
CA SER A 10 -11.74 22.81 22.00
C SER A 10 -11.19 22.56 20.59
N ALA A 11 -11.17 23.56 19.71
CA ALA A 11 -10.66 23.42 18.35
C ALA A 11 -9.15 23.12 18.34
N ALA A 12 -8.36 23.80 19.19
CA ALA A 12 -6.94 23.54 19.31
C ALA A 12 -6.64 22.14 19.88
N ALA A 13 -7.39 21.71 20.91
CA ALA A 13 -7.28 20.38 21.48
C ALA A 13 -7.63 19.29 20.46
N VAL A 14 -8.73 19.45 19.73
CA VAL A 14 -9.18 18.52 18.69
C VAL A 14 -8.18 18.47 17.52
N PHE A 15 -7.60 19.61 17.16
CA PHE A 15 -6.54 19.69 16.16
C PHE A 15 -5.27 18.96 16.60
N ALA A 16 -4.84 19.20 17.85
CA ALA A 16 -3.68 18.53 18.45
C ALA A 16 -3.91 17.01 18.57
N GLN A 17 -5.13 16.58 18.91
CA GLN A 17 -5.50 15.18 18.97
C GLN A 17 -5.45 14.51 17.58
N GLY A 18 -5.84 15.23 16.53
CA GLY A 18 -5.67 14.78 15.14
C GLY A 18 -4.19 14.65 14.76
N LEU A 19 -3.35 15.59 15.20
CA LEU A 19 -1.90 15.55 15.00
C LEU A 19 -1.24 14.38 15.74
N LEU A 20 -1.61 14.15 17.00
CA LEU A 20 -1.10 13.04 17.81
C LEU A 20 -1.54 11.67 17.25
N SER A 21 -2.75 11.60 16.68
CA SER A 21 -3.25 10.38 16.03
C SER A 21 -2.40 9.96 14.83
N PHE A 22 -1.77 10.90 14.13
CA PHE A 22 -0.82 10.59 13.06
C PHE A 22 0.44 9.89 13.57
N PHE A 23 0.91 10.24 14.78
CA PHE A 23 2.05 9.61 15.44
C PHE A 23 1.69 8.31 16.16
N SER A 24 0.41 7.90 16.12
CA SER A 24 -0.02 6.67 16.76
C SER A 24 0.72 5.46 16.17
N PRO A 25 1.14 4.50 17.03
CA PRO A 25 1.88 3.31 16.62
C PRO A 25 1.17 2.47 15.54
N CYS A 26 -0.14 2.69 15.32
CA CYS A 26 -0.89 2.02 14.26
C CYS A 26 -0.67 2.59 12.85
N VAL A 27 -0.33 3.88 12.76
CA VAL A 27 -0.14 4.60 11.49
C VAL A 27 1.30 4.45 10.99
N LEU A 28 2.27 4.48 11.89
CA LEU A 28 3.70 4.47 11.58
C LEU A 28 4.15 3.26 10.72
N PRO A 29 3.68 2.03 10.96
CA PRO A 29 3.79 0.87 10.08
C PRO A 29 3.40 1.04 8.62
N LEU A 30 2.40 1.88 8.35
CA LEU A 30 1.76 2.00 7.05
C LEU A 30 2.38 3.12 6.20
N ILE A 31 3.14 4.02 6.83
CA ILE A 31 3.87 5.11 6.15
C ILE A 31 4.78 4.59 5.01
N PRO A 32 5.57 3.51 5.18
CA PRO A 32 6.41 3.00 4.09
C PRO A 32 5.60 2.50 2.89
N LEU A 33 4.45 1.85 3.12
CA LEU A 33 3.54 1.40 2.07
C LEU A 33 2.94 2.61 1.34
N TYR A 34 2.44 3.58 2.10
CA TYR A 34 1.88 4.84 1.57
C TYR A 34 2.88 5.59 0.69
N ILE A 35 4.12 5.72 1.14
CA ILE A 35 5.20 6.36 0.38
C ILE A 35 5.53 5.55 -0.87
N GLY A 36 5.68 4.22 -0.77
CA GLY A 36 5.93 3.35 -1.93
C GLY A 36 4.85 3.49 -3.01
N TYR A 37 3.59 3.60 -2.58
CA TYR A 37 2.45 3.76 -3.46
C TYR A 37 2.39 5.15 -4.12
N LEU A 38 2.54 6.24 -3.33
CA LEU A 38 2.51 7.61 -3.87
C LEU A 38 3.73 7.97 -4.71
N SER A 39 4.88 7.40 -4.38
CA SER A 39 6.13 7.60 -5.13
C SER A 39 6.20 6.73 -6.39
N GLY A 40 5.51 5.57 -6.40
CA GLY A 40 5.58 4.56 -7.46
C GLY A 40 5.07 4.97 -8.84
N GLY A 41 4.34 6.09 -8.96
CA GLY A 41 3.78 6.56 -10.24
C GLY A 41 4.30 7.91 -10.77
N THR A 42 5.16 8.61 -10.02
CA THR A 42 5.52 10.02 -10.31
C THR A 42 7.02 10.31 -10.39
N ALA A 43 7.87 9.34 -10.11
CA ALA A 43 9.31 9.49 -10.24
C ALA A 43 9.74 9.47 -11.72
N ARG A 44 10.25 10.60 -12.22
CA ARG A 44 11.00 10.67 -13.49
C ARG A 44 12.46 10.94 -13.14
N ARG A 45 13.37 10.07 -13.58
CA ARG A 45 14.82 10.27 -13.39
C ARG A 45 15.27 11.38 -14.36
N GLY A 46 15.84 12.46 -13.82
CA GLY A 46 16.52 13.47 -14.65
C GLY A 46 17.96 13.04 -14.96
N GLU A 47 18.56 13.65 -15.99
CA GLU A 47 19.91 13.32 -16.50
C GLU A 47 21.03 13.36 -15.44
N ASP A 48 20.84 14.04 -14.31
CA ASP A 48 21.82 14.15 -13.22
C ASP A 48 21.74 13.00 -12.17
N GLY A 49 21.00 11.93 -12.45
CA GLY A 49 20.85 10.79 -11.54
C GLY A 49 20.01 11.04 -10.27
N ARG A 50 19.40 12.24 -10.15
CA ARG A 50 18.46 12.59 -9.08
C ARG A 50 17.01 12.38 -9.52
N MET A 51 16.19 11.82 -8.64
CA MET A 51 14.78 11.55 -8.90
C MET A 51 13.96 12.84 -8.86
N TYR A 52 13.37 13.24 -9.99
CA TYR A 52 12.49 14.41 -10.10
C TYR A 52 11.03 13.98 -10.06
N TYR A 53 10.31 14.42 -9.03
CA TYR A 53 8.88 14.15 -8.86
C TYR A 53 8.07 15.33 -9.40
N LYS A 54 7.12 15.08 -10.32
CA LYS A 54 6.19 16.13 -10.76
C LYS A 54 5.20 16.45 -9.63
N ARG A 55 5.46 17.57 -8.92
CA ARG A 55 4.68 18.04 -7.75
C ARG A 55 3.17 18.15 -7.99
N SER A 56 2.75 18.49 -9.22
CA SER A 56 1.33 18.64 -9.55
C SER A 56 0.54 17.33 -9.49
N ARG A 57 1.14 16.21 -9.91
CA ARG A 57 0.45 14.90 -9.90
C ARG A 57 0.36 14.32 -8.48
N VAL A 58 1.39 14.57 -7.65
CA VAL A 58 1.36 14.21 -6.22
C VAL A 58 0.27 15.00 -5.50
N MET A 59 0.16 16.31 -5.74
CA MET A 59 -0.90 17.14 -5.14
C MET A 59 -2.31 16.67 -5.51
N VAL A 60 -2.56 16.32 -6.77
CA VAL A 60 -3.87 15.81 -7.21
C VAL A 60 -4.20 14.49 -6.50
N ASN A 61 -3.25 13.56 -6.42
CA ASN A 61 -3.47 12.28 -5.72
C ASN A 61 -3.69 12.47 -4.21
N THR A 62 -2.96 13.39 -3.58
CA THR A 62 -3.18 13.76 -2.18
C THR A 62 -4.58 14.36 -1.98
N LEU A 63 -5.06 15.21 -2.90
CA LEU A 63 -6.41 15.78 -2.83
C LEU A 63 -7.50 14.69 -2.89
N PHE A 64 -7.36 13.72 -3.80
CA PHE A 64 -8.29 12.58 -3.90
C PHE A 64 -8.25 11.67 -2.67
N PHE A 65 -7.08 11.47 -2.08
CA PHE A 65 -6.92 10.72 -0.83
C PHE A 65 -7.62 11.43 0.35
N VAL A 66 -7.44 12.75 0.47
CA VAL A 66 -8.11 13.58 1.47
C VAL A 66 -9.63 13.55 1.29
N LEU A 67 -10.11 13.63 0.05
CA LEU A 67 -11.54 13.50 -0.25
C LEU A 67 -12.09 12.13 0.18
N GLY A 68 -11.35 11.04 -0.02
CA GLY A 68 -11.76 9.70 0.43
C GLY A 68 -11.88 9.58 1.95
N ILE A 69 -10.92 10.16 2.69
CA ILE A 69 -10.95 10.19 4.16
C ILE A 69 -12.14 11.03 4.65
N SER A 70 -12.32 12.23 4.10
CA SER A 70 -13.44 13.12 4.44
C SER A 70 -14.80 12.47 4.16
N PHE A 71 -14.93 11.78 3.02
CA PHE A 71 -16.13 11.03 2.67
C PHE A 71 -16.42 9.91 3.67
N THR A 72 -15.38 9.19 4.13
CA THR A 72 -15.54 8.11 5.11
C THR A 72 -15.93 8.64 6.49
N PHE A 73 -15.34 9.74 6.96
CA PHE A 73 -15.74 10.38 8.21
C PHE A 73 -17.17 10.91 8.16
N PHE A 74 -17.58 11.45 7.01
CA PHE A 74 -18.96 11.88 6.80
C PHE A 74 -19.93 10.69 6.83
N LEU A 75 -19.60 9.58 6.17
CA LEU A 75 -20.38 8.34 6.21
C LEU A 75 -20.47 7.76 7.63
N LEU A 76 -19.35 7.73 8.37
CA LEU A 76 -19.32 7.28 9.76
C LEU A 76 -20.18 8.19 10.64
N GLY A 77 -20.06 9.51 10.50
CA GLY A 77 -20.87 10.48 11.24
C GLY A 77 -22.37 10.31 11.01
N MET A 78 -22.80 10.04 9.76
CA MET A 78 -24.21 9.73 9.46
C MET A 78 -24.62 8.32 9.92
N GLY A 79 -23.71 7.35 9.83
CA GLY A 79 -24.00 5.94 10.14
C GLY A 79 -24.11 5.64 11.63
N ILE A 80 -23.41 6.40 12.49
CA ILE A 80 -23.43 6.22 13.95
C ILE A 80 -24.86 6.34 14.52
N SER A 81 -25.70 7.23 13.96
CA SER A 81 -27.08 7.41 14.41
C SER A 81 -27.98 6.18 14.16
N ALA A 82 -27.68 5.36 13.15
CA ALA A 82 -28.45 4.17 12.81
C ALA A 82 -27.83 2.86 13.35
N LEU A 83 -26.50 2.80 13.45
CA LEU A 83 -25.76 1.61 13.89
C LEU A 83 -25.40 1.60 15.38
N GLY A 84 -25.62 2.70 16.10
CA GLY A 84 -25.19 2.87 17.48
C GLY A 84 -25.77 1.84 18.46
N SER A 85 -27.08 1.55 18.38
CA SER A 85 -27.73 0.58 19.27
C SER A 85 -27.23 -0.86 19.06
N PHE A 86 -27.06 -1.27 17.80
CA PHE A 86 -26.49 -2.58 17.45
C PHE A 86 -25.02 -2.73 17.89
N PHE A 87 -24.27 -1.63 17.92
CA PHE A 87 -22.87 -1.65 18.37
C PHE A 87 -22.73 -1.85 19.88
N GLN A 88 -23.65 -1.33 20.69
CA GLN A 88 -23.58 -1.47 22.14
C GLN A 88 -23.74 -2.94 22.59
N ASP A 89 -24.68 -3.67 21.99
CA ASP A 89 -24.92 -5.08 22.32
C ASP A 89 -23.75 -6.00 21.90
N ASN A 90 -23.07 -5.65 20.80
CA ASN A 90 -22.01 -6.48 20.20
C ASN A 90 -20.59 -5.91 20.37
N GLN A 91 -20.39 -4.86 21.17
CA GLN A 91 -19.12 -4.13 21.29
C GLN A 91 -17.94 -5.04 21.65
N ARG A 92 -18.17 -6.04 22.51
CA ARG A 92 -17.17 -7.06 22.90
C ARG A 92 -16.70 -7.89 21.71
N ILE A 93 -17.62 -8.31 20.84
CA ILE A 93 -17.33 -9.14 19.67
C ILE A 93 -16.58 -8.32 18.62
N PHE A 94 -17.01 -7.08 18.36
CA PHE A 94 -16.32 -6.18 17.45
C PHE A 94 -14.91 -5.80 17.94
N ALA A 95 -14.75 -5.51 19.23
CA ALA A 95 -13.44 -5.22 19.81
C ALA A 95 -12.50 -6.42 19.78
N ALA A 96 -13.00 -7.63 20.07
CA ALA A 96 -12.20 -8.85 19.97
C ALA A 96 -11.81 -9.18 18.52
N ALA A 97 -12.73 -9.03 17.57
CA ALA A 97 -12.46 -9.24 16.15
C ALA A 97 -11.41 -8.26 15.61
N GLY A 98 -11.53 -6.98 15.97
CA GLY A 98 -10.54 -5.95 15.62
C GLY A 98 -9.18 -6.22 16.25
N GLY A 99 -9.14 -6.60 17.53
CA GLY A 99 -7.91 -6.95 18.23
C GLY A 99 -7.20 -8.17 17.62
N ILE A 100 -7.94 -9.21 17.25
CA ILE A 100 -7.39 -10.40 16.56
C ILE A 100 -6.78 -10.00 15.20
N LEU A 101 -7.45 -9.15 14.44
CA LEU A 101 -6.95 -8.67 13.15
C LEU A 101 -5.67 -7.83 13.30
N ILE A 102 -5.61 -6.95 14.31
CA ILE A 102 -4.40 -6.17 14.63
C ILE A 102 -3.24 -7.08 15.03
N ILE A 103 -3.49 -8.09 15.88
CA ILE A 103 -2.45 -9.06 16.28
C ILE A 103 -1.92 -9.79 15.04
N LEU A 104 -2.81 -10.23 14.14
CA LEU A 104 -2.42 -10.91 12.91
C LEU A 104 -1.53 -10.01 12.04
N PHE A 105 -1.89 -8.73 11.89
CA PHE A 105 -1.09 -7.77 11.12
C PHE A 105 0.25 -7.43 11.81
N GLY A 106 0.27 -7.32 13.13
CA GLY A 106 1.48 -7.09 13.92
C GLY A 106 2.47 -8.26 13.84
N VAL A 107 1.96 -9.51 13.90
CA VAL A 107 2.79 -10.72 13.73
C VAL A 107 3.34 -10.82 12.31
N TYR A 108 2.52 -10.47 11.31
CA TYR A 108 2.96 -10.38 9.91
C TYR A 108 4.11 -9.37 9.76
N GLN A 109 3.99 -8.19 10.37
CA GLN A 109 5.01 -7.14 10.30
C GLN A 109 6.30 -7.46 11.08
N LEU A 110 6.21 -8.25 12.15
CA LEU A 110 7.37 -8.77 12.88
C LEU A 110 8.22 -9.74 12.06
N GLY A 111 7.70 -10.23 10.92
CA GLY A 111 8.44 -11.08 10.00
C GLY A 111 8.79 -12.45 10.60
N VAL A 112 8.06 -12.90 11.63
CA VAL A 112 8.22 -14.26 12.21
C VAL A 112 7.94 -15.34 11.16
N PHE A 113 7.18 -15.00 10.11
CA PHE A 113 6.94 -15.85 8.94
C PHE A 113 8.00 -15.73 7.83
N GLY A 114 9.09 -14.99 8.04
CA GLY A 114 10.14 -14.71 7.05
C GLY A 114 10.98 -15.90 6.57
N ASN A 115 10.58 -17.14 6.87
CA ASN A 115 11.20 -18.38 6.37
C ASN A 115 10.21 -19.52 6.11
N LEU A 116 8.89 -19.29 6.20
CA LEU A 116 7.90 -20.31 5.87
C LEU A 116 7.50 -20.15 4.40
N THR A 117 8.25 -20.86 3.55
CA THR A 117 8.05 -21.06 2.09
C THR A 117 6.62 -21.43 1.71
N PHE A 118 5.79 -21.85 2.68
CA PHE A 118 4.40 -22.24 2.50
C PHE A 118 3.42 -21.05 2.41
N LEU A 119 3.69 -19.91 3.06
CA LEU A 119 2.85 -18.69 2.96
C LEU A 119 3.37 -17.68 1.93
N SER A 120 4.65 -17.78 1.55
CA SER A 120 5.21 -17.11 0.36
C SER A 120 4.88 -17.81 -0.95
N ARG A 121 4.01 -18.84 -0.93
CA ARG A 121 3.33 -19.33 -2.13
C ARG A 121 2.25 -18.33 -2.49
N GLU A 122 2.70 -17.15 -2.89
CA GLU A 122 1.90 -16.07 -3.41
C GLU A 122 1.25 -16.63 -4.68
N LYS A 123 -0.02 -17.04 -4.55
CA LYS A 123 -0.89 -17.16 -5.70
C LYS A 123 -1.09 -15.72 -6.18
N ARG A 124 -0.07 -15.17 -6.86
CA ARG A 124 -0.11 -13.85 -7.49
C ARG A 124 -1.22 -13.96 -8.52
N VAL A 125 -2.40 -13.54 -8.11
CA VAL A 125 -3.46 -13.27 -9.05
C VAL A 125 -2.86 -12.18 -9.95
N PRO A 126 -2.71 -12.42 -11.26
CA PRO A 126 -2.13 -11.45 -12.19
C PRO A 126 -3.15 -10.33 -12.41
N LEU A 127 -3.46 -9.60 -11.35
CA LEU A 127 -4.21 -8.37 -11.44
C LEU A 127 -3.26 -7.38 -12.08
N LYS A 128 -3.58 -6.95 -13.30
CA LYS A 128 -2.95 -5.85 -14.04
C LYS A 128 -3.11 -4.52 -13.29
N LEU A 129 -2.64 -4.44 -12.04
CA LEU A 129 -2.75 -3.27 -11.16
C LEU A 129 -1.68 -2.20 -11.46
N ASN A 130 -0.88 -2.38 -12.51
CA ASN A 130 0.03 -1.33 -12.99
C ASN A 130 -0.73 -0.16 -13.63
N VAL A 131 -1.97 -0.40 -14.11
CA VAL A 131 -2.89 0.66 -14.57
C VAL A 131 -3.68 1.27 -13.41
N LEU A 132 -3.92 0.49 -12.35
CA LEU A 132 -4.60 0.99 -11.13
C LEU A 132 -3.67 1.85 -10.25
N ALA A 133 -2.35 1.66 -10.32
CA ALA A 133 -1.34 2.51 -9.69
C ALA A 133 -1.35 3.97 -10.22
N MET A 134 -2.16 4.28 -11.24
CA MET A 134 -2.27 5.61 -11.83
C MET A 134 -3.64 6.28 -11.65
N SER A 135 -4.64 5.59 -11.06
CA SER A 135 -5.99 6.16 -10.96
C SER A 135 -6.25 6.85 -9.62
N SER A 136 -6.85 8.04 -9.67
CA SER A 136 -7.40 8.74 -8.49
C SER A 136 -8.36 7.87 -7.67
N LEU A 137 -8.98 6.87 -8.29
CA LEU A 137 -9.88 5.92 -7.66
C LEU A 137 -9.17 5.02 -6.66
N THR A 138 -7.95 4.59 -6.96
CA THR A 138 -7.16 3.74 -6.05
C THR A 138 -6.68 4.54 -4.85
N ALA A 139 -6.32 5.82 -5.02
CA ALA A 139 -6.02 6.70 -3.90
C ALA A 139 -7.23 6.87 -2.98
N LEU A 140 -8.44 6.97 -3.55
CA LEU A 140 -9.70 7.04 -2.80
C LEU A 140 -10.00 5.73 -2.06
N LEU A 141 -9.88 4.57 -2.72
CA LEU A 141 -10.05 3.25 -2.09
C LEU A 141 -9.02 2.98 -0.99
N LEU A 142 -7.79 3.44 -1.18
CA LEU A 142 -6.74 3.28 -0.17
C LEU A 142 -7.00 4.20 1.04
N GLY A 143 -7.50 5.42 0.82
CA GLY A 143 -7.99 6.28 1.91
C GLY A 143 -9.17 5.68 2.68
N PHE A 144 -10.10 5.04 1.97
CA PHE A 144 -11.22 4.32 2.57
C PHE A 144 -10.76 3.13 3.41
N THR A 145 -9.93 2.24 2.87
CA THR A 145 -9.41 1.06 3.60
C THR A 145 -8.54 1.45 4.79
N PHE A 146 -7.74 2.51 4.65
CA PHE A 146 -6.94 3.05 5.75
C PHE A 146 -7.81 3.58 6.90
N SER A 147 -9.01 4.09 6.58
CA SER A 147 -9.97 4.52 7.58
C SER A 147 -10.50 3.39 8.46
N PHE A 148 -10.72 2.20 7.88
CA PHE A 148 -11.08 1.01 8.67
C PHE A 148 -9.90 0.51 9.49
N ALA A 149 -8.69 0.52 8.94
CA ALA A 149 -7.49 0.01 9.61
C ALA A 149 -7.11 0.79 10.88
N TRP A 150 -7.34 2.11 10.93
CA TRP A 150 -7.03 2.91 12.13
C TRP A 150 -8.15 2.90 13.18
N THR A 151 -9.37 2.47 12.83
CA THR A 151 -10.55 2.53 13.71
C THR A 151 -10.34 1.84 15.06
N PRO A 152 -9.70 0.67 15.18
CA PRO A 152 -9.52 0.06 16.50
C PRO A 152 -8.53 0.81 17.42
N CYS A 153 -7.59 1.58 16.87
CA CYS A 153 -6.60 2.33 17.65
C CYS A 153 -7.03 3.76 17.96
N VAL A 154 -7.74 4.40 17.02
CA VAL A 154 -8.19 5.80 17.13
C VAL A 154 -9.65 5.88 17.61
N GLY A 155 -10.36 4.76 17.62
CA GLY A 155 -11.77 4.65 18.02
C GLY A 155 -12.09 5.30 19.38
N PRO A 156 -11.32 5.04 20.45
CA PRO A 156 -11.55 5.70 21.74
C PRO A 156 -11.40 7.23 21.67
N ALA A 157 -10.45 7.72 20.87
CA ALA A 157 -10.22 9.15 20.66
C ALA A 157 -11.30 9.78 19.77
N LEU A 158 -11.80 9.06 18.76
CA LEU A 158 -12.93 9.52 17.94
C LEU A 158 -14.21 9.56 18.74
N ALA A 159 -14.44 8.59 19.63
CA ALA A 159 -15.60 8.57 20.51
C ALA A 159 -15.63 9.78 21.44
N SER A 160 -14.50 10.19 22.02
CA SER A 160 -14.45 11.39 22.87
C SER A 160 -14.77 12.67 22.10
N VAL A 161 -14.25 12.81 20.86
CA VAL A 161 -14.55 13.96 19.99
C VAL A 161 -16.00 13.95 19.52
N LEU A 162 -16.58 12.78 19.22
CA LEU A 162 -17.98 12.66 18.82
C LEU A 162 -18.93 12.96 19.98
N ILE A 163 -18.61 12.54 21.21
CA ILE A 163 -19.37 12.91 22.41
C ILE A 163 -19.30 14.43 22.64
N MET A 164 -18.11 15.02 22.48
CA MET A 164 -17.93 16.47 22.58
C MET A 164 -18.70 17.21 21.47
N ALA A 165 -18.68 16.72 20.23
CA ALA A 165 -19.43 17.28 19.12
C ALA A 165 -20.95 17.12 19.28
N ALA A 166 -21.41 16.03 19.90
CA ALA A 166 -22.82 15.80 20.21
C ALA A 166 -23.32 16.72 21.34
N SER A 167 -22.45 17.11 22.28
CA SER A 167 -22.77 18.07 23.34
C SER A 167 -22.84 19.53 22.86
N ALA A 168 -22.41 19.80 21.62
CA ALA A 168 -22.52 21.14 21.05
C ALA A 168 -23.98 21.47 20.69
N GLU A 169 -24.50 22.56 21.26
CA GLU A 169 -25.91 23.01 21.10
C GLU A 169 -26.36 23.21 19.64
N THR A 170 -25.44 23.27 18.68
CA THR A 170 -25.74 23.51 17.27
C THR A 170 -25.13 22.43 16.38
N LYS A 171 -25.97 21.88 15.46
CA LYS A 171 -25.54 20.91 14.44
C LYS A 171 -24.32 21.40 13.64
N THR A 172 -24.25 22.72 13.40
CA THR A 172 -23.13 23.37 12.68
C THR A 172 -21.81 23.34 13.47
N ALA A 173 -21.85 23.46 14.80
CA ALA A 173 -20.64 23.41 15.62
C ALA A 173 -20.04 21.99 15.64
N GLY A 174 -20.86 20.95 15.70
CA GLY A 174 -20.41 19.56 15.61
C GLY A 174 -19.71 19.25 14.28
N PHE A 175 -20.30 19.68 13.15
CA PHE A 175 -19.65 19.55 11.84
C PHE A 175 -18.33 20.33 11.74
N LEU A 176 -18.26 21.51 12.36
CA LEU A 176 -17.04 22.33 12.37
C LEU A 176 -15.92 21.66 13.18
N LEU A 177 -16.22 21.07 14.34
CA LEU A 177 -15.26 20.33 15.16
C LEU A 177 -14.69 19.10 14.43
N ILE A 178 -15.54 18.33 13.73
CA ILE A 178 -15.11 17.22 12.88
C ILE A 178 -14.24 17.73 11.72
N GLY A 179 -14.59 18.88 11.13
CA GLY A 179 -13.77 19.56 10.14
C GLY A 179 -12.37 19.94 10.65
N VAL A 180 -12.27 20.47 11.88
CA VAL A 180 -10.99 20.83 12.49
C VAL A 180 -10.14 19.59 12.79
N TYR A 181 -10.76 18.51 13.28
CA TYR A 181 -10.09 17.22 13.48
C TYR A 181 -9.50 16.68 12.18
N THR A 182 -10.31 16.64 11.11
CA THR A 182 -9.85 16.15 9.80
C THR A 182 -8.75 17.02 9.22
N LEU A 183 -8.80 18.35 9.39
CA LEU A 183 -7.71 19.25 9.00
C LEU A 183 -6.41 18.96 9.77
N GLY A 184 -6.50 18.70 11.07
CA GLY A 184 -5.34 18.33 11.91
C GLY A 184 -4.67 17.04 11.47
N PHE A 185 -5.46 16.04 11.05
CA PHE A 185 -4.94 14.78 10.52
C PHE A 185 -4.40 14.89 9.09
N VAL A 186 -5.02 15.70 8.23
CA VAL A 186 -4.66 15.86 6.82
C VAL A 186 -3.34 16.65 6.65
N LEU A 187 -3.08 17.63 7.51
CA LEU A 187 -1.88 18.47 7.41
C LEU A 187 -0.56 17.67 7.46
N PRO A 188 -0.34 16.75 8.41
CA PRO A 188 0.83 15.88 8.43
C PRO A 188 0.95 15.00 7.19
N PHE A 189 -0.17 14.45 6.70
CA PHE A 189 -0.19 13.64 5.49
C PHE A 189 0.23 14.45 4.26
N LEU A 190 -0.27 15.68 4.15
CA LEU A 190 0.10 16.60 3.08
C LEU A 190 1.58 17.02 3.19
N ALA A 191 2.07 17.26 4.40
CA ALA A 191 3.49 17.54 4.65
C ALA A 191 4.38 16.37 4.24
N VAL A 192 4.04 15.13 4.63
CA VAL A 192 4.77 13.92 4.22
C VAL A 192 4.74 13.77 2.69
N GLY A 193 3.59 14.00 2.05
CA GLY A 193 3.48 14.00 0.59
C GLY A 193 4.44 15.01 -0.08
N LEU A 194 4.50 16.25 0.42
CA LEU A 194 5.39 17.30 -0.09
C LEU A 194 6.87 16.99 0.13
N PHE A 195 7.23 16.38 1.27
CA PHE A 195 8.61 16.05 1.64
C PHE A 195 9.00 14.59 1.40
N THR A 196 8.22 13.87 0.58
CA THR A 196 8.43 12.44 0.29
C THR A 196 9.87 12.14 -0.13
N THR A 197 10.47 12.99 -0.98
CA THR A 197 11.84 12.81 -1.47
C THR A 197 12.89 12.90 -0.37
N SER A 198 12.81 13.93 0.47
CA SER A 198 13.74 14.14 1.58
C SER A 198 13.60 13.05 2.65
N LEU A 199 12.37 12.60 2.92
CA LEU A 199 12.11 11.50 3.84
C LEU A 199 12.63 10.17 3.31
N LEU A 200 12.51 9.91 2.01
CA LEU A 200 13.06 8.72 1.36
C LEU A 200 14.60 8.67 1.41
N GLU A 201 15.27 9.79 1.20
CA GLU A 201 16.72 9.88 1.37
C GLU A 201 17.15 9.67 2.83
N LEU A 202 16.39 10.20 3.77
CA LEU A 202 16.64 10.04 5.21
C LEU A 202 16.41 8.58 5.65
N PHE A 203 15.38 7.91 5.12
CA PHE A 203 15.15 6.48 5.34
C PHE A 203 16.23 5.60 4.72
N LYS A 204 16.75 5.94 3.53
CA LYS A 204 17.92 5.24 2.96
C LYS A 204 19.15 5.42 3.84
N LYS A 205 19.39 6.62 4.36
CA LYS A 205 20.53 6.93 5.24
C LYS A 205 20.45 6.23 6.59
N TYR A 206 19.24 6.07 7.15
CA TYR A 206 19.02 5.47 8.48
C TYR A 206 18.23 4.16 8.44
N GLY A 207 18.34 3.39 7.35
CA GLY A 207 17.52 2.20 7.11
C GLY A 207 17.56 1.15 8.22
N ASN A 208 18.68 1.01 8.93
CA ASN A 208 18.76 0.11 10.09
C ASN A 208 17.92 0.60 11.26
N ILE A 209 17.91 1.90 11.57
CA ILE A 209 17.06 2.48 12.63
C ILE A 209 15.58 2.34 12.28
N VAL A 210 15.22 2.54 11.01
CA VAL A 210 13.84 2.37 10.54
C VAL A 210 13.36 0.93 10.73
N LYS A 211 14.22 -0.07 10.50
CA LYS A 211 13.88 -1.48 10.80
C LYS A 211 13.59 -1.71 12.29
N TYR A 212 14.35 -1.06 13.18
CA TYR A 212 14.12 -1.17 14.62
C TYR A 212 12.85 -0.45 15.07
N THR A 213 12.55 0.75 14.55
CA THR A 213 11.30 1.46 14.90
C THR A 213 10.07 0.72 14.40
N VAL A 214 10.12 0.10 13.22
CA VAL A 214 9.03 -0.75 12.71
C VAL A 214 8.83 -2.00 13.57
N LYS A 215 9.91 -2.69 13.96
CA LYS A 215 9.83 -3.84 14.87
C LYS A 215 9.28 -3.43 16.25
N ALA A 216 9.73 -2.30 16.80
CA ALA A 216 9.22 -1.79 18.06
C ALA A 216 7.73 -1.44 17.98
N GLY A 217 7.29 -0.81 16.88
CA GLY A 217 5.87 -0.53 16.61
C GLY A 217 5.03 -1.80 16.48
N ALA A 218 5.53 -2.83 15.81
CA ALA A 218 4.84 -4.11 15.67
C ALA A 218 4.70 -4.86 17.01
N VAL A 219 5.73 -4.84 17.86
CA VAL A 219 5.64 -5.41 19.22
C VAL A 219 4.59 -4.67 20.05
N LEU A 220 4.57 -3.33 19.98
CA LEU A 220 3.60 -2.51 20.68
C LEU A 220 2.17 -2.76 20.16
N MET A 221 1.99 -2.92 18.84
CA MET A 221 0.72 -3.29 18.20
C MET A 221 0.19 -4.64 18.70
N ILE A 222 1.03 -5.67 18.79
CA ILE A 222 0.63 -6.97 19.33
C ILE A 222 0.22 -6.84 20.78
N LEU A 223 1.02 -6.11 21.59
CA LEU A 223 0.73 -5.91 23.00
C LEU A 223 -0.63 -5.22 23.20
N MET A 224 -0.91 -4.16 22.43
CA MET A 224 -2.18 -3.45 22.48
C MET A 224 -3.35 -4.32 22.01
N GLY A 225 -3.20 -5.06 20.91
CA GLY A 225 -4.22 -5.98 20.43
C GLY A 225 -4.55 -7.08 21.45
N LEU A 226 -3.53 -7.59 22.16
CA LEU A 226 -3.70 -8.60 23.21
C LEU A 226 -4.43 -8.04 24.44
N LEU A 227 -4.16 -6.79 24.80
CA LEU A 227 -4.91 -6.07 25.84
C LEU A 227 -6.37 -5.81 25.42
N MET A 228 -6.62 -5.54 24.14
CA MET A 228 -7.96 -5.34 23.58
C MET A 228 -8.78 -6.64 23.59
N VAL A 229 -8.20 -7.77 23.19
CA VAL A 229 -8.86 -9.09 23.19
C VAL A 229 -9.13 -9.60 24.60
N THR A 230 -8.21 -9.35 25.54
CA THR A 230 -8.38 -9.78 26.94
C THR A 230 -9.35 -8.91 27.73
N GLY A 231 -9.84 -7.81 27.16
CA GLY A 231 -10.78 -6.89 27.82
C GLY A 231 -10.16 -6.05 28.95
N LYS A 232 -8.89 -6.26 29.29
CA LYS A 232 -8.13 -5.48 30.27
C LYS A 232 -7.83 -4.05 29.81
N MET A 233 -8.17 -3.71 28.57
CA MET A 233 -8.05 -2.36 28.05
C MET A 233 -8.89 -1.36 28.85
N ASN A 234 -10.04 -1.76 29.43
CA ASN A 234 -10.82 -0.86 30.29
C ASN A 234 -10.10 -0.55 31.61
N ASP A 235 -9.40 -1.54 32.18
CA ASP A 235 -8.61 -1.38 33.41
C ASP A 235 -7.35 -0.53 33.16
N VAL A 236 -6.68 -0.77 32.03
CA VAL A 236 -5.50 -0.01 31.62
C VAL A 236 -5.87 1.41 31.20
N THR A 237 -7.03 1.61 30.56
CA THR A 237 -7.54 2.96 30.24
C THR A 237 -7.96 3.69 31.51
N GLY A 238 -8.46 3.00 32.55
CA GLY A 238 -8.68 3.59 33.86
C GLY A 238 -7.38 4.02 34.57
N TYR A 239 -6.34 3.19 34.50
CA TYR A 239 -5.01 3.52 35.04
C TYR A 239 -4.29 4.60 34.24
N LEU A 240 -4.36 4.52 32.92
CA LEU A 240 -3.83 5.52 32.00
C LEU A 240 -4.62 6.80 32.13
N ALA A 241 -5.95 6.82 32.23
CA ALA A 241 -6.73 8.03 32.51
C ALA A 241 -6.34 8.66 33.86
N GLY A 242 -5.94 7.86 34.86
CA GLY A 242 -5.32 8.39 36.07
C GLY A 242 -3.95 9.04 35.85
N LEU A 243 -3.18 8.59 34.85
CA LEU A 243 -1.88 9.16 34.45
C LEU A 243 -1.98 10.22 33.33
N SER A 244 -3.02 10.17 32.50
CA SER A 244 -3.25 10.98 31.32
C SER A 244 -4.29 12.06 31.58
N GLN A 245 -5.05 12.01 32.69
CA GLN A 245 -5.55 13.22 33.34
C GLN A 245 -4.38 14.11 33.77
N THR A 246 -3.20 13.56 34.06
CA THR A 246 -2.01 14.41 34.30
C THR A 246 -1.45 15.01 33.00
N GLU A 247 -1.69 14.41 31.82
CA GLU A 247 -1.23 14.95 30.53
C GLU A 247 -2.28 15.75 29.73
N ALA A 248 -3.59 15.54 29.97
CA ALA A 248 -4.68 16.25 29.29
C ALA A 248 -5.29 17.41 30.10
N VAL A 249 -4.93 17.55 31.39
CA VAL A 249 -5.41 18.65 32.26
C VAL A 249 -4.33 19.72 32.52
N GLN A 250 -3.07 19.49 32.13
CA GLN A 250 -1.96 20.37 32.55
C GLN A 250 -1.74 21.65 31.70
N GLU A 251 -2.69 22.07 30.88
CA GLU A 251 -2.67 23.40 30.24
C GLU A 251 -3.84 24.31 30.64
N ALA A 252 -4.66 23.91 31.63
CA ALA A 252 -5.77 24.73 32.10
C ALA A 252 -5.87 24.81 33.64
N GLU A 253 -4.77 25.13 34.33
CA GLU A 253 -4.83 25.62 35.71
C GLU A 253 -3.73 26.66 35.98
N GLU A 254 -4.06 27.93 35.74
CA GLU A 254 -3.50 29.12 36.41
C GLU A 254 -4.65 30.15 36.34
N ALA A 255 -5.42 30.50 37.37
CA ALA A 255 -5.17 30.69 38.80
C ALA A 255 -6.54 30.87 39.54
N PRO A 256 -6.58 31.39 40.78
CA PRO A 256 -6.45 30.72 42.07
C PRO A 256 -7.79 30.42 42.77
N ASP A 257 -7.72 29.51 43.76
CA ASP A 257 -8.68 29.23 44.85
C ASP A 257 -9.21 30.52 45.53
N PRO A 258 -10.42 30.53 46.12
CA PRO A 258 -10.60 29.88 47.43
C PRO A 258 -11.94 29.16 47.69
N GLU A 259 -11.81 28.01 48.34
CA GLU A 259 -12.38 27.61 49.63
C GLU A 259 -13.79 26.97 49.73
N ASP A 260 -13.74 25.85 50.47
CA ASP A 260 -14.70 25.24 51.39
C ASP A 260 -15.83 24.34 50.84
N GLY A 261 -15.78 23.07 51.30
CA GLY A 261 -17.01 22.38 51.70
C GLY A 261 -17.17 20.89 51.36
N GLU A 262 -16.33 20.07 51.97
CA GLU A 262 -16.67 18.73 52.52
C GLU A 262 -17.06 17.54 51.60
N ALA A 263 -16.43 16.42 51.95
CA ALA A 263 -16.51 15.09 51.36
C ALA A 263 -17.75 14.30 51.77
N VAL A 264 -18.32 13.52 50.84
CA VAL A 264 -18.98 12.23 51.14
C VAL A 264 -18.85 11.29 49.92
N LEU A 265 -18.25 10.11 50.15
CA LEU A 265 -18.47 8.85 49.40
C LEU A 265 -19.37 7.96 50.29
N PRO A 266 -19.95 6.84 49.81
CA PRO A 266 -20.32 6.41 48.45
C PRO A 266 -21.82 5.98 48.37
N ASP A 267 -22.33 5.54 47.21
CA ASP A 267 -23.07 4.26 47.05
C ASP A 267 -23.93 4.17 45.76
N GLU A 268 -23.83 2.97 45.17
CA GLU A 268 -24.77 2.11 44.43
C GLU A 268 -25.86 2.64 43.47
N GLU A 269 -25.87 1.97 42.29
CA GLU A 269 -27.00 1.50 41.46
C GLU A 269 -28.14 2.48 41.10
N THR A 270 -28.44 2.60 39.80
CA THR A 270 -29.61 1.97 39.12
C THR A 270 -29.86 2.65 37.76
N GLU A 271 -30.45 1.85 36.87
CA GLU A 271 -30.80 1.99 35.46
C GLU A 271 -31.75 3.16 35.08
N GLU A 272 -31.91 3.32 33.75
CA GLU A 272 -33.06 3.93 33.03
C GLU A 272 -33.17 5.47 33.07
N ASP A 273 -33.59 6.22 32.03
CA ASP A 273 -34.17 5.90 30.73
C ASP A 273 -34.14 7.15 29.83
N GLN A 274 -34.26 6.91 28.51
CA GLN A 274 -34.95 7.69 27.47
C GLN A 274 -35.10 9.23 27.54
N ALA A 275 -34.89 9.89 26.38
CA ALA A 275 -36.03 10.31 25.54
C ALA A 275 -35.60 11.10 24.29
N GLU A 276 -36.32 10.79 23.21
CA GLU A 276 -36.30 11.32 21.85
C GLU A 276 -36.61 12.83 21.75
N ALA A 277 -36.32 13.46 20.61
CA ALA A 277 -37.38 13.99 19.73
C ALA A 277 -36.87 14.73 18.48
N GLN A 278 -37.70 14.63 17.44
CA GLN A 278 -38.00 15.58 16.35
C GLN A 278 -37.35 15.27 14.99
N GLU A 279 -38.01 14.48 14.12
CA GLU A 279 -39.11 14.85 13.16
C GLU A 279 -38.67 15.86 12.10
N THR A 280 -39.12 15.88 10.84
CA THR A 280 -39.84 15.01 9.90
C THR A 280 -39.77 15.80 8.60
N GLU A 281 -39.40 15.22 7.46
CA GLU A 281 -39.99 15.61 6.18
C GLU A 281 -39.76 14.48 5.15
N THR A 282 -40.89 13.97 4.69
CA THR A 282 -41.06 12.89 3.73
C THR A 282 -41.41 13.52 2.39
N GLU A 283 -40.72 13.15 1.30
CA GLU A 283 -41.37 13.05 -0.01
C GLU A 283 -40.64 12.06 -0.94
N SER A 284 -41.24 10.87 -1.03
CA SER A 284 -41.53 10.03 -2.19
C SER A 284 -40.56 9.95 -3.40
N ALA A 285 -39.95 8.78 -3.52
CA ALA A 285 -39.95 7.85 -4.67
C ALA A 285 -39.96 8.37 -6.13
N ALA A 286 -38.94 7.94 -6.89
CA ALA A 286 -39.13 7.22 -8.15
C ALA A 286 -37.85 6.43 -8.50
N GLU A 287 -37.99 5.11 -8.64
CA GLU A 287 -37.06 4.26 -9.38
C GLU A 287 -37.12 4.66 -10.86
N GLU A 288 -35.96 4.88 -11.50
CA GLU A 288 -35.77 4.52 -12.90
C GLU A 288 -34.41 3.84 -13.06
N THR A 289 -34.50 2.53 -13.32
CA THR A 289 -33.50 1.72 -14.01
C THR A 289 -33.16 2.35 -15.36
N GLY A 290 -31.86 2.64 -15.58
CA GLY A 290 -31.34 3.14 -16.84
C GLY A 290 -29.96 2.55 -17.10
N GLU A 291 -29.97 1.35 -17.67
CA GLU A 291 -28.84 0.66 -18.27
C GLU A 291 -28.26 1.52 -19.40
N ALA A 292 -26.98 1.87 -19.33
CA ALA A 292 -26.26 2.48 -20.44
C ALA A 292 -24.86 1.87 -20.51
N GLY A 293 -24.77 0.74 -21.21
CA GLY A 293 -23.52 0.25 -21.76
C GLY A 293 -22.97 1.27 -22.75
N GLN A 294 -21.72 1.67 -22.56
CA GLN A 294 -20.93 2.31 -23.60
C GLN A 294 -19.81 1.35 -23.99
N GLU A 295 -20.05 0.66 -25.10
CA GLU A 295 -19.04 -0.04 -25.87
C GLU A 295 -17.94 0.96 -26.23
N THR A 296 -16.74 0.73 -25.69
CA THR A 296 -15.55 1.47 -26.11
C THR A 296 -14.88 0.64 -27.19
N SER A 297 -14.96 1.10 -28.42
CA SER A 297 -14.25 0.57 -29.58
C SER A 297 -12.75 0.42 -29.28
N GLN A 298 -12.25 -0.82 -29.37
CA GLN A 298 -10.84 -1.15 -29.23
C GLN A 298 -10.09 -0.75 -30.51
N GLU A 299 -9.33 0.35 -30.47
CA GLU A 299 -8.20 0.53 -31.39
C GLU A 299 -7.07 -0.39 -30.91
N GLU A 300 -6.60 -1.29 -31.77
CA GLU A 300 -5.44 -2.14 -31.47
C GLU A 300 -4.20 -1.24 -31.28
N PRO A 301 -3.44 -1.41 -30.18
CA PRO A 301 -2.25 -0.61 -29.94
C PRO A 301 -1.20 -0.83 -31.04
N GLU A 302 -0.65 0.26 -31.58
CA GLU A 302 0.43 0.18 -32.59
C GLU A 302 1.61 -0.68 -32.09
N PRO A 303 2.22 -1.49 -32.97
CA PRO A 303 3.32 -2.37 -32.61
C PRO A 303 4.56 -1.57 -32.20
N ILE A 304 5.18 -1.98 -31.08
CA ILE A 304 6.41 -1.35 -30.57
C ILE A 304 7.59 -2.22 -31.03
N PRO A 305 8.52 -1.73 -31.86
CA PRO A 305 9.65 -2.53 -32.30
C PRO A 305 10.56 -2.89 -31.13
N ALA A 306 11.07 -4.12 -31.10
CA ALA A 306 12.07 -4.56 -30.13
C ALA A 306 13.41 -3.86 -30.38
N ALA A 307 14.21 -3.70 -29.32
CA ALA A 307 15.56 -3.18 -29.45
C ALA A 307 16.39 -4.14 -30.28
N ASP A 308 17.12 -3.61 -31.26
CA ASP A 308 18.17 -4.37 -31.88
C ASP A 308 19.30 -4.61 -30.87
N PHE A 309 19.92 -5.78 -30.93
CA PHE A 309 21.02 -6.15 -30.06
C PHE A 309 21.98 -7.08 -30.80
N ALA A 310 23.24 -7.06 -30.38
CA ALA A 310 24.27 -7.98 -30.83
C ALA A 310 25.10 -8.37 -29.61
N LEU A 311 24.73 -9.48 -28.95
CA LEU A 311 25.36 -9.93 -27.72
C LEU A 311 25.89 -11.36 -27.88
N GLU A 312 26.98 -11.65 -27.19
CA GLU A 312 27.59 -12.97 -27.14
C GLU A 312 26.93 -13.82 -26.04
N ASP A 313 26.68 -15.10 -26.32
CA ASP A 313 26.15 -16.05 -25.35
C ASP A 313 27.26 -16.72 -24.50
N GLN A 314 26.86 -17.62 -23.59
CA GLN A 314 27.81 -18.37 -22.77
C GLN A 314 28.74 -19.31 -23.57
N TYR A 315 28.40 -19.62 -24.82
CA TYR A 315 29.14 -20.53 -25.70
C TYR A 315 30.04 -19.80 -26.71
N GLY A 316 29.96 -18.47 -26.77
CA GLY A 316 30.70 -17.63 -27.70
C GLY A 316 30.01 -17.39 -29.03
N ASN A 317 28.71 -17.68 -29.14
CA ASN A 317 27.92 -17.35 -30.32
C ASN A 317 27.39 -15.92 -30.19
N VAL A 318 27.49 -15.14 -31.26
CA VAL A 318 26.87 -13.82 -31.32
C VAL A 318 25.43 -13.96 -31.80
N HIS A 319 24.51 -13.37 -31.06
CA HIS A 319 23.09 -13.37 -31.34
C HIS A 319 22.62 -11.98 -31.69
N THR A 320 21.94 -11.85 -32.83
CA THR A 320 21.26 -10.62 -33.22
C THR A 320 19.75 -10.81 -33.29
N LEU A 321 18.99 -9.73 -33.11
CA LEU A 321 17.53 -9.78 -33.26
C LEU A 321 17.13 -10.21 -34.69
N GLU A 322 17.94 -9.84 -35.69
CA GLU A 322 17.71 -10.19 -37.09
C GLU A 322 17.76 -11.69 -37.36
N ASP A 323 18.58 -12.44 -36.62
CA ASP A 323 18.71 -13.91 -36.75
C ASP A 323 17.40 -14.64 -36.42
N TYR A 324 16.48 -13.95 -35.74
CA TYR A 324 15.23 -14.50 -35.23
C TYR A 324 13.98 -13.97 -35.92
N LYS A 325 14.13 -13.19 -37.00
CA LYS A 325 12.98 -12.75 -37.80
C LYS A 325 12.13 -13.94 -38.24
N GLY A 326 10.82 -13.84 -38.04
CA GLY A 326 9.86 -14.91 -38.30
C GLY A 326 9.65 -15.89 -37.14
N LYS A 327 10.37 -15.75 -36.02
CA LYS A 327 10.22 -16.61 -34.83
C LYS A 327 9.72 -15.81 -33.63
N THR A 328 9.04 -16.48 -32.71
CA THR A 328 8.66 -15.86 -31.43
C THR A 328 9.84 -15.94 -30.46
N ILE A 329 10.10 -14.86 -29.73
CA ILE A 329 11.24 -14.79 -28.80
C ILE A 329 10.73 -14.63 -27.36
N PHE A 330 11.21 -15.49 -26.48
CA PHE A 330 11.11 -15.37 -25.03
C PHE A 330 12.43 -14.80 -24.51
N LEU A 331 12.44 -13.52 -24.13
CA LEU A 331 13.63 -12.80 -23.69
C LEU A 331 13.56 -12.52 -22.19
N ASN A 332 14.33 -13.24 -21.38
CA ASN A 332 14.30 -13.16 -19.91
C ASN A 332 15.54 -12.46 -19.33
N PHE A 333 15.33 -11.36 -18.63
CA PHE A 333 16.36 -10.62 -17.91
C PHE A 333 16.45 -11.14 -16.48
N TRP A 334 17.63 -11.66 -16.11
CA TRP A 334 17.84 -12.36 -14.84
C TRP A 334 19.20 -12.03 -14.21
N ALA A 335 19.44 -12.58 -13.03
CA ALA A 335 20.67 -12.39 -12.27
C ALA A 335 21.01 -13.64 -11.42
N THR A 336 22.30 -13.96 -11.23
CA THR A 336 22.71 -15.17 -10.48
C THR A 336 22.38 -15.10 -8.99
N TRP A 337 22.43 -13.89 -8.41
CA TRP A 337 22.13 -13.64 -6.99
C TRP A 337 20.63 -13.51 -6.71
N CYS A 338 19.77 -13.49 -7.74
CA CYS A 338 18.33 -13.27 -7.64
C CYS A 338 17.57 -14.57 -7.32
N PRO A 339 17.02 -14.75 -6.10
CA PRO A 339 16.30 -15.97 -5.73
C PRO A 339 15.09 -16.31 -6.61
N PRO A 340 14.19 -15.36 -6.96
CA PRO A 340 13.05 -15.69 -7.83
C PRO A 340 13.49 -16.08 -9.25
N CYS A 341 14.59 -15.49 -9.75
CA CYS A 341 15.17 -15.87 -11.04
C CYS A 341 15.63 -17.32 -11.00
N ARG A 342 16.42 -17.69 -9.98
CA ARG A 342 16.89 -19.08 -9.81
C ARG A 342 15.77 -20.10 -9.68
N ALA A 343 14.63 -19.70 -9.10
CA ALA A 343 13.45 -20.54 -8.98
C ALA A 343 12.67 -20.71 -10.29
N GLU A 344 12.83 -19.77 -11.23
CA GLU A 344 12.19 -19.77 -12.56
C GLU A 344 13.00 -20.56 -13.61
N MET A 345 14.33 -20.54 -13.51
CA MET A 345 15.23 -21.14 -14.51
C MET A 345 14.95 -22.62 -14.85
N PRO A 346 14.57 -23.52 -13.92
CA PRO A 346 14.20 -24.90 -14.28
C PRO A 346 12.99 -24.97 -15.22
N ASP A 347 12.02 -24.07 -15.04
CA ASP A 347 10.84 -23.99 -15.90
C ASP A 347 11.20 -23.38 -17.27
N ILE A 348 12.13 -22.41 -17.33
CA ILE A 348 12.66 -21.87 -18.59
C ILE A 348 13.43 -22.94 -19.35
N GLN A 349 14.27 -23.73 -18.67
CA GLN A 349 14.99 -24.84 -19.28
C GLN A 349 14.02 -25.86 -19.88
N LYS A 350 12.97 -26.21 -19.12
CA LYS A 350 11.92 -27.11 -19.62
C LYS A 350 11.18 -26.51 -20.83
N LEU A 351 10.92 -25.20 -20.83
CA LEU A 351 10.32 -24.51 -21.97
C LEU A 351 11.21 -24.60 -23.21
N TYR A 352 12.50 -24.31 -23.04
CA TYR A 352 13.52 -24.42 -24.10
C TYR A 352 13.61 -25.83 -24.69
N GLU A 353 13.51 -26.87 -23.86
CA GLU A 353 13.52 -28.27 -24.32
C GLU A 353 12.21 -28.71 -24.98
N SER A 354 11.10 -28.03 -24.69
CA SER A 354 9.75 -28.43 -25.14
C SER A 354 9.33 -27.85 -26.50
N TYR A 355 9.97 -26.76 -26.94
CA TYR A 355 9.65 -26.09 -28.20
C TYR A 355 10.75 -26.31 -29.25
N ASP A 356 10.34 -26.48 -30.49
CA ASP A 356 11.26 -26.49 -31.63
C ASP A 356 11.75 -25.07 -31.93
N THR A 357 13.01 -24.96 -32.37
CA THR A 357 13.61 -23.70 -32.82
C THR A 357 13.39 -23.44 -34.32
N GLU A 358 12.69 -24.34 -35.01
CA GLU A 358 12.43 -24.32 -36.46
C GLU A 358 10.94 -24.56 -36.75
N GLY A 359 10.45 -24.04 -37.88
CA GLY A 359 9.05 -24.15 -38.29
C GLY A 359 8.19 -22.94 -37.92
N ASP A 360 6.90 -23.03 -38.22
CA ASP A 360 5.96 -21.92 -38.05
C ASP A 360 5.75 -21.57 -36.56
N ASP A 361 5.81 -22.56 -35.67
CA ASP A 361 5.68 -22.40 -34.20
C ASP A 361 7.03 -22.32 -33.46
N ALA A 362 8.07 -21.84 -34.15
CA ALA A 362 9.41 -21.75 -33.56
C ALA A 362 9.47 -20.76 -32.39
N LEU A 363 9.99 -21.24 -31.25
CA LEU A 363 10.30 -20.42 -30.07
C LEU A 363 11.81 -20.29 -29.91
N VAL A 364 12.27 -19.06 -29.69
CA VAL A 364 13.65 -18.74 -29.33
C VAL A 364 13.66 -18.31 -27.87
N VAL A 365 14.32 -19.08 -27.00
CA VAL A 365 14.45 -18.76 -25.57
C VAL A 365 15.83 -18.17 -25.34
N LEU A 366 15.88 -16.93 -24.84
CA LEU A 366 17.11 -16.19 -24.55
C LEU A 366 17.07 -15.66 -23.11
N GLY A 367 18.09 -15.99 -22.33
CA GLY A 367 18.39 -15.28 -21.09
C GLY A 367 19.28 -14.07 -21.37
N VAL A 368 19.17 -13.03 -20.55
CA VAL A 368 20.09 -11.89 -20.56
C VAL A 368 20.60 -11.66 -19.15
N ALA A 369 21.91 -11.70 -18.98
CA ALA A 369 22.61 -11.36 -17.74
C ALA A 369 23.55 -10.18 -18.00
N ALA A 370 23.85 -9.37 -16.98
CA ALA A 370 24.75 -8.22 -17.10
C ALA A 370 25.99 -8.41 -16.22
N PRO A 371 27.06 -9.07 -16.74
CA PRO A 371 28.29 -9.29 -15.99
C PRO A 371 28.87 -7.99 -15.42
N GLY A 372 29.27 -7.99 -14.14
CA GLY A 372 29.87 -6.83 -13.49
C GLY A 372 28.92 -5.65 -13.21
N PHE A 373 27.64 -5.77 -13.55
CA PHE A 373 26.63 -4.76 -13.24
C PHE A 373 25.96 -5.01 -11.89
N SER A 374 25.82 -3.97 -11.06
CA SER A 374 25.17 -4.04 -9.74
C SER A 374 25.82 -5.06 -8.79
N GLN A 375 25.17 -6.20 -8.53
CA GLN A 375 25.63 -7.30 -7.66
C GLN A 375 25.97 -8.56 -8.47
N GLU A 376 25.94 -8.47 -9.80
CA GLU A 376 26.23 -9.60 -10.67
C GLU A 376 27.72 -9.93 -10.69
N GLY A 377 28.02 -11.22 -10.80
CA GLY A 377 29.39 -11.71 -10.92
C GLY A 377 30.03 -11.37 -12.27
N SER A 378 31.26 -11.85 -12.44
CA SER A 378 31.96 -11.90 -13.72
C SER A 378 31.26 -12.84 -14.72
N GLU A 379 31.62 -12.71 -16.00
CA GLU A 379 31.09 -13.56 -17.05
C GLU A 379 31.41 -15.03 -16.78
N GLU A 380 32.61 -15.32 -16.27
CA GLU A 380 33.03 -16.66 -15.89
C GLU A 380 32.21 -17.23 -14.72
N GLU A 381 31.83 -16.41 -13.74
CA GLU A 381 30.98 -16.83 -12.63
C GLU A 381 29.55 -17.13 -13.10
N ILE A 382 29.02 -16.36 -14.05
CA ILE A 382 27.71 -16.65 -14.66
C ILE A 382 27.77 -17.95 -15.47
N LYS A 383 28.81 -18.14 -16.28
CA LYS A 383 29.05 -19.37 -17.05
C LYS A 383 29.13 -20.59 -16.14
N ALA A 384 29.93 -20.52 -15.09
CA ALA A 384 30.04 -21.60 -14.09
C ALA A 384 28.70 -21.88 -13.41
N PHE A 385 27.93 -20.84 -13.07
CA PHE A 385 26.59 -21.02 -12.49
C PHE A 385 25.65 -21.77 -13.43
N LEU A 386 25.65 -21.44 -14.72
CA LEU A 386 24.80 -22.11 -15.72
C LEU A 386 25.19 -23.58 -15.89
N GLU A 387 26.49 -23.87 -15.98
CA GLU A 387 27.02 -25.23 -16.09
C GLU A 387 26.71 -26.08 -14.85
N ASP A 388 26.96 -25.55 -13.64
CA ASP A 388 26.75 -26.25 -12.37
C ASP A 388 25.28 -26.63 -12.14
N ASN A 389 24.35 -25.84 -12.70
CA ASN A 389 22.91 -26.07 -12.58
C ASN A 389 22.30 -26.74 -13.82
N GLY A 390 23.10 -27.00 -14.87
CA GLY A 390 22.67 -27.72 -16.07
C GLY A 390 21.73 -26.92 -16.99
N TYR A 391 21.83 -25.60 -17.02
CA TYR A 391 21.02 -24.76 -17.90
C TYR A 391 21.69 -24.59 -19.26
N THR A 392 21.00 -24.99 -20.33
CA THR A 392 21.57 -25.06 -21.68
C THR A 392 21.04 -24.00 -22.65
N TYR A 393 19.93 -23.34 -22.32
CA TYR A 393 19.39 -22.27 -23.16
C TYR A 393 20.39 -21.10 -23.29
N PRO A 394 20.48 -20.42 -24.45
CA PRO A 394 21.44 -19.32 -24.64
C PRO A 394 21.19 -18.17 -23.66
N VAL A 395 22.26 -17.71 -23.00
CA VAL A 395 22.28 -16.56 -22.09
C VAL A 395 23.25 -15.53 -22.63
N LEU A 396 22.70 -14.41 -23.08
CA LEU A 396 23.40 -13.27 -23.62
C LEU A 396 24.06 -12.45 -22.51
N MET A 397 25.32 -12.09 -22.72
CA MET A 397 26.15 -11.33 -21.78
C MET A 397 26.10 -9.84 -22.15
N ASP A 398 25.27 -9.07 -21.45
CA ASP A 398 25.17 -7.61 -21.60
C ASP A 398 26.21 -6.90 -20.73
N THR A 399 27.47 -6.96 -21.17
CA THR A 399 28.63 -6.43 -20.41
C THR A 399 28.57 -4.93 -20.15
N GLU A 400 27.89 -4.17 -21.03
CA GLU A 400 27.74 -2.71 -20.89
C GLU A 400 26.38 -2.31 -20.27
N ALA A 401 25.53 -3.30 -19.97
CA ALA A 401 24.16 -3.12 -19.50
C ALA A 401 23.27 -2.29 -20.45
N GLU A 402 23.66 -2.13 -21.73
CA GLU A 402 22.93 -1.31 -22.71
C GLU A 402 21.54 -1.87 -23.00
N LEU A 403 21.43 -3.19 -23.14
CA LEU A 403 20.16 -3.87 -23.38
C LEU A 403 19.25 -3.75 -22.15
N PHE A 404 19.82 -3.91 -20.96
CA PHE A 404 19.14 -3.66 -19.68
C PHE A 404 18.57 -2.23 -19.59
N TYR A 405 19.33 -1.23 -20.00
CA TYR A 405 18.87 0.17 -20.02
C TYR A 405 17.79 0.41 -21.08
N PHE A 406 17.95 -0.12 -22.29
CA PHE A 406 17.00 0.07 -23.37
C PHE A 406 15.62 -0.52 -23.03
N TYR A 407 15.60 -1.74 -22.50
CA TYR A 407 14.36 -2.40 -22.07
C TYR A 407 13.84 -1.86 -20.72
N GLY A 408 14.55 -0.92 -20.09
CA GLY A 408 14.09 -0.24 -18.87
C GLY A 408 13.94 -1.19 -17.67
N ILE A 409 14.86 -2.16 -17.55
CA ILE A 409 14.75 -3.21 -16.52
C ILE A 409 15.03 -2.64 -15.13
N MET A 410 13.99 -2.62 -14.29
CA MET A 410 14.05 -2.10 -12.92
C MET A 410 13.86 -3.19 -11.84
N SER A 411 13.51 -4.41 -12.26
CA SER A 411 13.26 -5.55 -11.39
C SER A 411 13.66 -6.86 -12.06
N TYR A 412 14.05 -7.84 -11.26
CA TYR A 412 14.39 -9.19 -11.72
C TYR A 412 13.42 -10.23 -11.11
N PRO A 413 13.06 -11.30 -11.84
CA PRO A 413 13.23 -11.44 -13.29
C PRO A 413 12.22 -10.55 -14.05
N THR A 414 12.52 -10.23 -15.31
CA THR A 414 11.57 -9.59 -16.23
C THR A 414 11.65 -10.28 -17.58
N THR A 415 10.51 -10.72 -18.12
CA THR A 415 10.43 -11.45 -19.38
C THR A 415 9.68 -10.63 -20.42
N PHE A 416 10.27 -10.45 -21.60
CA PHE A 416 9.64 -9.86 -22.77
C PHE A 416 9.29 -10.94 -23.79
N MET A 417 8.10 -10.82 -24.37
CA MET A 417 7.67 -11.61 -25.52
C MET A 417 7.78 -10.76 -26.77
N ILE A 418 8.54 -11.24 -27.75
CA ILE A 418 8.70 -10.59 -29.05
C ILE A 418 8.01 -11.47 -30.10
N ASP A 419 7.16 -10.85 -30.92
CA ASP A 419 6.45 -11.53 -32.00
C ASP A 419 7.35 -11.81 -33.21
N ARG A 420 6.79 -12.54 -34.19
CA ARG A 420 7.51 -12.95 -35.41
C ARG A 420 7.97 -11.77 -36.27
N ASP A 421 7.35 -10.60 -36.11
CA ASP A 421 7.69 -9.38 -36.84
C ASP A 421 8.80 -8.57 -36.13
N GLY A 422 9.27 -9.03 -34.96
CA GLY A 422 10.29 -8.35 -34.16
C GLY A 422 9.72 -7.23 -33.30
N ASN A 423 8.42 -7.24 -33.00
CA ASN A 423 7.80 -6.26 -32.12
C ASN A 423 7.54 -6.84 -30.73
N ILE A 424 7.60 -5.98 -29.72
CA ILE A 424 7.25 -6.33 -28.35
C ILE A 424 5.74 -6.59 -28.27
N PHE A 425 5.39 -7.86 -28.05
CA PHE A 425 4.01 -8.28 -27.85
C PHE A 425 3.54 -7.94 -26.44
N GLY A 426 4.42 -8.10 -25.45
CA GLY A 426 4.16 -7.79 -24.05
C GLY A 426 5.35 -8.13 -23.16
N TYR A 427 5.22 -7.82 -21.87
CA TYR A 427 6.23 -8.19 -20.87
C TYR A 427 5.58 -8.54 -19.53
N VAL A 428 6.26 -9.36 -18.75
CA VAL A 428 5.87 -9.73 -17.39
C VAL A 428 7.04 -9.48 -16.44
N THR A 429 6.73 -8.95 -15.26
CA THR A 429 7.72 -8.73 -14.20
C THR A 429 7.48 -9.70 -13.05
N GLY A 430 8.57 -10.24 -12.50
CA GLY A 430 8.55 -11.27 -11.45
C GLY A 430 8.56 -12.69 -12.01
N GLN A 431 8.71 -13.64 -11.08
CA GLN A 431 8.84 -15.07 -11.37
C GLN A 431 7.60 -15.64 -12.08
N LEU A 432 7.82 -16.39 -13.16
CA LEU A 432 6.82 -17.22 -13.81
C LEU A 432 7.00 -18.70 -13.44
N ASN A 433 5.94 -19.49 -13.62
CA ASN A 433 6.01 -20.95 -13.66
C ASN A 433 5.80 -21.42 -15.10
N TYR A 434 6.11 -22.69 -15.36
CA TYR A 434 5.98 -23.30 -16.69
C TYR A 434 4.61 -23.08 -17.35
N GLU A 435 3.51 -23.25 -16.61
CA GLU A 435 2.16 -23.11 -17.19
C GLU A 435 1.88 -21.68 -17.68
N ILE A 436 2.35 -20.65 -16.95
CA ILE A 436 2.18 -19.26 -17.38
C ILE A 436 3.10 -18.96 -18.57
N MET A 437 4.33 -19.47 -18.57
CA MET A 437 5.25 -19.31 -19.70
C MET A 437 4.66 -19.89 -21.00
N GLU A 438 4.10 -21.10 -20.92
CA GLU A 438 3.49 -21.76 -22.07
C GLU A 438 2.27 -20.96 -22.59
N ASP A 439 1.45 -20.42 -21.69
CA ASP A 439 0.27 -19.62 -22.04
C ASP A 439 0.66 -18.30 -22.74
N ILE A 440 1.64 -17.56 -22.21
CA ILE A 440 2.09 -16.30 -22.85
C ILE A 440 2.80 -16.54 -24.18
N VAL A 441 3.52 -17.66 -24.33
CA VAL A 441 4.14 -18.06 -25.61
C VAL A 441 3.06 -18.32 -26.65
N LYS A 442 2.03 -19.12 -26.31
CA LYS A 442 0.91 -19.43 -27.21
C LYS A 442 0.14 -18.17 -27.59
N GLN A 443 -0.16 -17.29 -26.63
CA GLN A 443 -0.82 -16.00 -26.90
C GLN A 443 -0.02 -15.14 -27.88
N THR A 444 1.31 -15.10 -27.72
CA THR A 444 2.21 -14.36 -28.62
C THR A 444 2.24 -14.97 -30.02
N MET A 445 2.32 -16.30 -30.13
CA MET A 445 2.31 -17.01 -31.41
C MET A 445 0.96 -16.89 -32.15
N GLU A 446 -0.15 -16.82 -31.41
CA GLU A 446 -1.50 -16.67 -31.95
C GLU A 446 -1.90 -15.20 -32.19
N GLY A 447 -1.10 -14.23 -31.71
CA GLY A 447 -1.38 -12.80 -31.81
C GLY A 447 -2.56 -12.33 -30.95
N LYS A 448 -2.93 -13.06 -29.89
CA LYS A 448 -4.07 -12.74 -29.01
C LYS A 448 -3.61 -11.99 -27.76
N ARG A 449 -3.86 -10.67 -27.70
CA ARG A 449 -3.44 -9.77 -26.61
C ARG A 449 -4.38 -9.73 -25.40
#